data_AF-A0A9J6G3L5-F1
#
_entry.id   AF-A0A9J6G3L5-F1
#
_cell.length_a   1.000
_cell.length_b   1.000
_cell.length_c   1.000
_cell.angle_alpha   90.00
_cell.angle_beta   90.00
_cell.angle_gamma   90.00
#
_symmetry.space_group_name_H-M   'P 1'
#
loop_
_entity.id
_entity.type
_entity.pdbx_description
1 polymer ?
#
loop_
_entity_poly.entity_id
_entity_poly.type
_entity_poly.pdbx_seq_one_letter_code
_entity_poly.pdbx_strand_id
1 'polypeptide(L)'
;MAVTIVVVVLPFLAHAAQLSRLRYCEYLGKLFCHCCHSNARAVIPARVLHRWDFSLYPVSNFARDLLDRMTSDPLFNVNDHNPSLYRRVKALDRMHQCRVALQYLEQYLLCCSRATE
;
A
#
# COMPACT_ATOMS: atom_id res chain seq x y z
N MET A 1 10.16 45.84 -20.86
CA MET A 1 9.88 44.50 -21.42
C MET A 1 10.86 43.45 -20.92
N ALA A 2 12.19 43.66 -20.94
CA ALA A 2 13.17 42.68 -20.43
C ALA A 2 13.14 42.50 -18.89
N VAL A 3 12.91 43.57 -18.13
CA VAL A 3 12.88 43.55 -16.65
C VAL A 3 11.71 42.72 -16.11
N THR A 4 10.55 42.75 -16.77
CA THR A 4 9.36 41.96 -16.39
C THR A 4 9.55 40.46 -16.62
N ILE A 5 10.28 40.07 -17.67
CA ILE A 5 10.59 38.66 -17.96
C ILE A 5 11.50 38.08 -16.88
N VAL A 6 12.54 38.80 -16.47
CA VAL A 6 13.47 38.37 -15.43
C VAL A 6 12.76 38.19 -14.08
N VAL A 7 11.93 39.16 -13.66
CA VAL A 7 11.29 39.15 -12.33
C VAL A 7 10.17 38.12 -12.22
N VAL A 8 9.51 37.72 -13.31
CA VAL A 8 8.42 36.72 -13.28
C VAL A 8 8.92 35.32 -13.63
N VAL A 9 9.86 35.18 -14.57
CA VAL A 9 10.32 33.86 -15.04
C VAL A 9 11.37 33.26 -14.11
N LEU A 10 12.26 34.05 -13.48
CA LEU A 10 13.23 33.49 -12.52
C LEU A 10 12.60 32.87 -11.27
N PRO A 11 11.57 33.45 -10.62
CA PRO A 11 10.86 32.77 -9.54
C PRO A 11 10.19 31.49 -10.01
N PHE A 12 9.56 31.48 -11.20
CA PHE A 12 8.94 30.28 -11.76
C PHE A 12 9.96 29.19 -12.09
N LEU A 13 11.12 29.54 -12.65
CA LEU A 13 12.21 28.60 -12.91
C LEU A 13 12.90 28.12 -11.62
N ALA A 14 13.06 28.97 -10.62
CA ALA A 14 13.58 28.60 -9.30
C ALA A 14 12.63 27.64 -8.56
N HIS A 15 11.31 27.88 -8.64
CA HIS A 15 10.30 26.95 -8.12
C HIS A 15 10.32 25.62 -8.87
N ALA A 16 10.46 25.63 -10.20
CA ALA A 16 10.57 24.41 -11.01
C ALA A 16 11.86 23.62 -10.70
N ALA A 17 12.99 24.31 -10.51
CA ALA A 17 14.25 23.68 -10.10
C ALA A 17 14.16 23.06 -8.70
N GLN A 18 13.46 23.71 -7.76
CA GLN A 18 13.21 23.18 -6.42
C GLN A 18 12.32 21.91 -6.47
N LEU A 19 11.28 21.91 -7.32
CA LEU A 19 10.39 20.76 -7.53
C LEU A 19 11.10 19.57 -8.21
N SER A 20 12.05 19.83 -9.11
CA SER A 20 12.84 18.79 -9.79
C SER A 20 13.69 17.93 -8.84
N ARG A 21 13.97 18.44 -7.64
CA ARG A 21 14.74 17.75 -6.58
C ARG A 21 13.85 16.98 -5.61
N LEU A 22 12.54 16.99 -5.83
CA LEU A 22 11.59 16.25 -5.02
C LEU A 22 11.28 14.89 -5.65
N ARG A 23 10.94 13.92 -4.81
CA ARG A 23 10.56 12.56 -5.18
C ARG A 23 9.14 12.30 -4.74
N TYR A 24 8.37 11.66 -5.61
CA TYR A 24 6.97 11.33 -5.34
C TYR A 24 6.86 10.01 -4.59
N CYS A 25 6.19 10.03 -3.45
CA CYS A 25 5.83 8.84 -2.69
C CYS A 25 4.45 8.36 -3.14
N GLU A 26 4.40 7.19 -3.76
CA GLU A 26 3.18 6.59 -4.30
C GLU A 26 2.20 6.14 -3.20
N TYR A 27 2.67 5.83 -2.00
CA TYR A 27 1.80 5.42 -0.88
C TYR A 27 1.07 6.61 -0.25
N LEU A 28 1.78 7.72 0.04
CA LEU A 28 1.21 8.91 0.67
C LEU A 28 0.63 9.91 -0.33
N GLY A 29 0.95 9.78 -1.62
CA GLY A 29 0.53 10.68 -2.69
C GLY A 29 1.15 12.08 -2.60
N LYS A 30 2.35 12.21 -2.02
CA LYS A 30 3.01 13.50 -1.72
C LYS A 30 4.46 13.54 -2.21
N LEU A 31 4.97 14.75 -2.43
CA LEU A 31 6.37 15.01 -2.79
C LEU A 31 7.24 15.17 -1.54
N PHE A 32 8.45 14.61 -1.59
CA PHE A 32 9.42 14.60 -0.50
C PHE A 32 10.82 14.98 -0.99
N CYS A 33 11.64 15.58 -0.13
CA CYS A 33 13.05 15.87 -0.46
C CYS A 33 13.91 14.58 -0.49
N HIS A 34 15.14 14.69 -0.98
CA HIS A 34 16.08 13.56 -1.04
C HIS A 34 16.40 12.94 0.32
N CYS A 35 16.36 13.71 1.41
CA CYS A 35 16.62 13.19 2.76
C CYS A 35 15.46 12.32 3.28
N CYS A 36 14.22 12.71 2.98
CA CYS A 36 13.02 12.00 3.44
C CYS A 36 12.61 10.85 2.51
N HIS A 37 13.18 10.79 1.30
CA HIS A 37 12.83 9.82 0.28
C HIS A 37 14.10 9.31 -0.42
N SER A 38 14.68 8.22 0.06
CA SER A 38 15.93 7.65 -0.46
C SER A 38 15.75 6.78 -1.71
N ASN A 39 14.63 6.91 -2.43
CA ASN A 39 14.19 5.99 -3.50
C ASN A 39 13.96 4.56 -3.00
N ALA A 40 13.62 4.41 -1.71
CA ALA A 40 13.05 3.18 -1.20
C ALA A 40 11.82 2.77 -2.03
N ARG A 41 11.61 1.46 -2.17
CA ARG A 41 10.44 0.93 -2.88
C ARG A 41 9.75 -0.10 -2.00
N ALA A 42 8.42 -0.08 -2.03
CA ALA A 42 7.58 -1.01 -1.27
C ALA A 42 6.32 -1.38 -2.06
N VAL A 43 5.68 -2.47 -1.66
CA VAL A 43 4.36 -2.83 -2.16
C VAL A 43 3.31 -1.90 -1.54
N ILE A 44 2.33 -1.48 -2.32
CA ILE A 44 1.28 -0.56 -1.86
C ILE A 44 -0.01 -1.35 -1.59
N PRO A 45 -0.49 -1.44 -0.33
CA PRO A 45 -1.66 -2.25 0.03
C PRO A 45 -2.91 -1.94 -0.80
N ALA A 46 -3.19 -0.66 -1.06
CA ALA A 46 -4.33 -0.25 -1.88
C ALA A 46 -4.27 -0.84 -3.31
N ARG A 47 -3.07 -0.94 -3.90
CA ARG A 47 -2.88 -1.53 -5.24
C ARG A 47 -3.06 -3.05 -5.21
N VAL A 48 -2.60 -3.72 -4.14
CA VAL A 48 -2.85 -5.15 -3.92
C VAL A 48 -4.35 -5.43 -3.84
N LEU A 49 -5.09 -4.68 -3.02
CA LEU A 49 -6.52 -4.90 -2.79
C LEU A 49 -7.38 -4.61 -4.03
N HIS A 50 -7.05 -3.57 -4.80
CA HIS A 50 -7.84 -3.22 -5.99
C HIS A 50 -7.44 -3.98 -7.25
N ARG A 51 -6.14 -4.17 -7.46
CA ARG A 51 -5.59 -4.66 -8.74
C ARG A 51 -4.85 -5.97 -8.63
N TRP A 52 -4.69 -6.54 -7.43
CA TRP A 52 -3.83 -7.70 -7.18
C TRP A 52 -2.38 -7.46 -7.62
N ASP A 53 -1.90 -6.23 -7.42
CA ASP A 53 -0.61 -5.77 -7.89
C ASP A 53 0.40 -5.69 -6.75
N PHE A 54 1.43 -6.54 -6.82
CA PHE A 54 2.52 -6.63 -5.85
C PHE A 54 3.81 -5.98 -6.35
N SER A 55 3.73 -5.15 -7.40
CA SER A 55 4.88 -4.41 -7.90
C SER A 55 5.41 -3.43 -6.85
N LEU A 56 6.73 -3.17 -6.90
CA LEU A 56 7.39 -2.25 -5.98
C LEU A 56 7.33 -0.82 -6.51
N TYR A 57 6.85 0.11 -5.69
CA TYR A 57 6.68 1.52 -6.06
C TYR A 57 7.54 2.44 -5.18
N PRO A 58 8.03 3.57 -5.71
CA PRO A 58 8.80 4.53 -4.93
C PRO A 58 7.98 5.09 -3.77
N VAL A 59 8.55 5.02 -2.57
CA VAL A 59 7.93 5.49 -1.32
C VAL A 59 8.94 6.28 -0.49
N SER A 60 8.43 7.20 0.33
CA SER A 60 9.26 7.90 1.33
C SER A 60 9.77 6.93 2.39
N ASN A 61 10.86 7.29 3.07
CA ASN A 61 11.46 6.45 4.11
C ASN A 61 10.46 6.16 5.24
N PHE A 62 9.73 7.19 5.65
CA PHE A 62 8.63 7.04 6.61
C PHE A 62 7.56 6.05 6.14
N ALA A 63 7.13 6.15 4.88
CA ALA A 63 6.11 5.26 4.33
C ALA A 63 6.60 3.82 4.25
N ARG A 64 7.86 3.58 3.85
CA ARG A 64 8.48 2.26 3.91
C ARG A 64 8.43 1.69 5.34
N ASP A 65 8.96 2.43 6.32
CA ASP A 65 9.04 1.94 7.70
C ASP A 65 7.65 1.71 8.32
N LEU A 66 6.65 2.47 7.86
CA LEU A 66 5.24 2.24 8.22
C LEU A 66 4.71 0.95 7.58
N LEU A 67 4.90 0.76 6.28
CA LEU A 67 4.46 -0.43 5.54
C LEU A 67 5.09 -1.72 6.09
N ASP A 68 6.38 -1.68 6.44
CA ASP A 68 7.08 -2.82 7.02
C ASP A 68 6.47 -3.22 8.37
N ARG A 69 6.16 -2.25 9.23
CA ARG A 69 5.49 -2.51 10.53
C ARG A 69 4.08 -3.09 10.36
N MET A 70 3.34 -2.67 9.34
CA MET A 70 1.98 -3.16 9.09
C MET A 70 1.93 -4.54 8.43
N THR A 71 3.06 -5.11 8.01
CA THR A 71 3.07 -6.34 7.21
C THR A 71 2.51 -7.55 7.97
N SER A 72 2.71 -7.62 9.29
CA SER A 72 2.18 -8.70 10.14
C SER A 72 0.77 -8.44 10.67
N ASP A 73 0.26 -7.21 10.56
CA ASP A 73 -0.97 -6.81 11.23
C ASP A 73 -2.19 -7.09 10.33
N PRO A 74 -3.28 -7.72 10.85
CA PRO A 74 -4.47 -8.03 10.06
C PRO A 74 -5.36 -6.80 9.88
N LEU A 75 -4.87 -5.79 9.17
CA LEU A 75 -5.53 -4.48 9.05
C LEU A 75 -6.61 -4.41 7.97
N PHE A 76 -6.52 -5.27 6.95
CA PHE A 76 -7.34 -5.16 5.75
C PHE A 76 -8.26 -6.36 5.58
N ASN A 77 -9.57 -6.11 5.60
CA ASN A 77 -10.55 -7.10 5.19
C ASN A 77 -10.83 -6.94 3.69
N VAL A 78 -10.43 -7.94 2.89
CA VAL A 78 -10.62 -7.93 1.44
C VAL A 78 -12.10 -7.78 1.07
N ASN A 79 -13.01 -8.36 1.86
CA ASN A 79 -14.45 -8.32 1.56
C ASN A 79 -15.04 -6.91 1.66
N ASP A 80 -14.53 -6.09 2.57
CA ASP A 80 -15.00 -4.72 2.80
C ASP A 80 -14.48 -3.75 1.72
N HIS A 81 -13.31 -4.06 1.14
CA HIS A 81 -12.67 -3.21 0.13
C HIS A 81 -12.97 -3.63 -1.31
N ASN A 82 -12.92 -4.93 -1.62
CA ASN A 82 -13.08 -5.45 -2.98
C ASN A 82 -13.47 -6.95 -2.96
N PRO A 83 -14.75 -7.29 -2.70
CA PRO A 83 -15.20 -8.68 -2.62
C PRO A 83 -15.04 -9.42 -3.95
N SER A 84 -15.07 -8.70 -5.07
CA SER A 84 -14.88 -9.29 -6.40
C SER A 84 -13.48 -9.87 -6.62
N LEU A 85 -12.51 -9.51 -5.77
CA LEU A 85 -11.13 -9.99 -5.84
C LEU A 85 -11.04 -11.50 -5.63
N TYR A 86 -11.83 -12.07 -4.73
CA TYR A 86 -11.90 -13.52 -4.51
C TYR A 86 -12.29 -14.23 -5.81
N ARG A 87 -13.33 -13.76 -6.49
CA ARG A 87 -13.75 -14.34 -7.78
C ARG A 87 -12.67 -14.25 -8.86
N ARG A 88 -11.91 -13.15 -8.89
CA ARG A 88 -10.87 -12.92 -9.90
C ARG A 88 -9.60 -13.73 -9.63
N VAL A 89 -9.25 -13.95 -8.37
CA VAL A 89 -8.00 -14.59 -7.95
C VAL A 89 -8.30 -15.91 -7.24
N LYS A 90 -8.29 -17.01 -8.00
CA LYS A 90 -8.63 -18.35 -7.49
C LYS A 90 -7.79 -18.80 -6.28
N ALA A 91 -6.51 -18.43 -6.22
CA ALA A 91 -5.65 -18.79 -5.10
C ALA A 91 -6.10 -18.12 -3.79
N LEU A 92 -6.47 -16.84 -3.86
CA LEU A 92 -6.99 -16.07 -2.72
C LEU A 92 -8.34 -16.63 -2.25
N ASP A 93 -9.23 -16.98 -3.19
CA ASP A 93 -10.53 -17.60 -2.88
C ASP A 93 -10.37 -18.95 -2.17
N ARG A 94 -9.47 -19.81 -2.64
CA ARG A 94 -9.15 -21.07 -1.94
C ARG A 94 -8.66 -20.82 -0.52
N MET A 95 -7.75 -19.86 -0.31
CA MET A 95 -7.28 -19.51 1.04
C MET A 95 -8.41 -19.00 1.93
N HIS A 96 -9.33 -18.20 1.37
CA HIS A 96 -10.49 -17.72 2.10
C HIS A 96 -11.43 -18.87 2.51
N GLN A 97 -11.75 -19.78 1.60
CA GLN A 97 -12.56 -20.96 1.89
C GLN A 97 -11.93 -21.85 2.96
N CYS A 98 -10.61 -22.08 2.90
CA CYS A 98 -9.90 -22.82 3.94
C CYS A 98 -9.98 -22.11 5.31
N ARG A 99 -9.82 -20.78 5.35
CA ARG A 99 -9.96 -20.02 6.61
C ARG A 99 -11.37 -20.12 7.19
N VAL A 100 -12.40 -20.02 6.35
CA VAL A 100 -13.80 -20.18 6.77
C VAL A 100 -14.06 -21.60 7.29
N ALA A 101 -13.56 -22.63 6.60
CA ALA A 101 -13.66 -24.01 7.06
C ALA A 101 -12.96 -24.23 8.41
N LEU A 102 -11.80 -23.62 8.62
CA LEU A 102 -11.08 -23.67 9.91
C LEU A 102 -11.87 -23.01 11.04
N GLN A 103 -12.57 -21.91 10.78
CA GLN A 103 -13.42 -21.27 11.80
C GLN A 103 -14.56 -22.18 12.25
N TYR A 104 -15.21 -22.89 11.31
CA TYR A 104 -16.24 -23.87 11.67
C TYR A 104 -15.66 -25.08 12.41
N LEU A 105 -14.47 -25.53 12.01
CA LEU A 105 -13.78 -26.62 12.70
C LEU A 105 -13.40 -26.23 14.13
N GLU A 106 -12.89 -25.01 14.35
CA GLU A 106 -12.58 -24.49 15.67
C GLU A 106 -13.81 -24.49 16.57
N GLN A 107 -14.95 -24.00 16.07
CA GLN A 107 -16.22 -24.05 16.80
C GLN A 107 -16.64 -25.48 17.15
N TYR A 108 -16.50 -26.41 16.21
CA TYR A 108 -16.82 -27.81 16.43
C TYR A 108 -15.94 -28.43 17.54
N LEU A 109 -14.63 -28.17 17.51
CA LEU A 109 -13.68 -28.64 18.53
C LEU A 109 -13.99 -28.05 19.91
N LEU A 110 -14.41 -26.79 19.98
CA LEU A 110 -14.80 -26.15 21.25
C LEU A 110 -16.12 -26.69 21.82
N CYS A 111 -17.05 -27.12 20.97
CA CYS A 111 -18.37 -27.59 21.40
C CYS A 111 -18.47 -29.12 21.59
N CYS A 112 -17.59 -29.91 20.97
CA CYS A 112 -17.65 -31.36 21.02
C CYS A 112 -16.49 -31.96 21.83
N SER A 113 -16.77 -32.43 23.05
CA SER A 113 -15.76 -33.01 23.96
C SER A 113 -15.04 -34.26 23.43
N ARG A 114 -15.64 -34.96 22.46
CA ARG A 114 -15.10 -36.18 21.84
C ARG A 114 -14.25 -35.90 20.59
N ALA A 115 -14.18 -34.66 20.13
CA ALA A 115 -13.46 -34.31 18.92
C ALA A 115 -11.95 -34.13 19.14
N THR A 116 -11.53 -34.00 20.40
CA THR A 116 -10.13 -33.90 20.83
C THR A 116 -9.57 -35.18 21.47
N GLU A 117 -10.37 -36.25 21.53
CA GLU A 117 -9.93 -37.60 21.93
C GLU A 117 -9.38 -38.38 20.73
#